data_AF-A0A179SGV4-F1
#
_entry.id   AF-A0A179SGV4-F1
#
_cell.length_a   1.000
_cell.length_b   1.000
_cell.length_c   1.000
_cell.angle_alpha   90.00
_cell.angle_beta   90.00
_cell.angle_gamma   90.00
#
_symmetry.space_group_name_H-M   'P 1'
#
loop_
_entity.id
_entity.type
_entity.pdbx_description
1 polymer ?
#
loop_
_entity_poly.entity_id
_entity_poly.type
_entity_poly.pdbx_seq_one_letter_code
_entity_poly.pdbx_strand_id
1 'polypeptide(L)'
;MTATHPYPSAFTISEAKVAGYLLNAESDDGAAKAALLMRFGFSPDRPLELMDALGRHPSPASWAAAFAAPHGIKHYFEGPLRSPDGRDPYIRSVWQVDYDRDDRSAKFVTIRPVSRPVEGAG
;
A
#
# COMPACT_ATOMS: atom_id res chain seq x y z
N MET A 1 15.96 4.59 -12.18
CA MET A 1 16.85 4.72 -11.01
C MET A 1 16.69 3.45 -10.20
N THR A 2 17.71 2.61 -10.18
CA THR A 2 17.72 1.33 -9.47
C THR A 2 17.49 1.53 -7.98
N ALA A 3 16.59 0.74 -7.40
CA ALA A 3 16.33 0.77 -5.98
C ALA A 3 17.61 0.43 -5.21
N THR A 4 18.11 1.36 -4.39
CA THR A 4 19.34 1.21 -3.59
C THR A 4 19.23 0.13 -2.50
N HIS A 5 18.02 -0.39 -2.25
CA HIS A 5 17.75 -1.35 -1.18
C HIS A 5 17.16 -2.65 -1.73
N PRO A 6 17.46 -3.80 -1.09
CA PRO A 6 16.98 -5.11 -1.52
C PRO A 6 15.46 -5.24 -1.39
N TYR A 7 14.87 -6.08 -2.23
CA TYR A 7 13.45 -6.45 -2.16
C TYR A 7 13.08 -7.10 -0.81
N PRO A 8 11.97 -6.71 -0.13
CA PRO A 8 11.53 -7.35 1.11
C PRO A 8 11.29 -8.85 0.92
N SER A 9 11.59 -9.63 1.94
CA SER A 9 11.40 -11.09 1.91
C SER A 9 9.92 -11.49 2.02
N ALA A 10 9.12 -10.65 2.68
CA ALA A 10 7.70 -10.87 2.95
C ALA A 10 6.98 -9.54 3.18
N PHE A 11 5.66 -9.56 3.07
CA PHE A 11 4.78 -8.42 3.33
C PHE A 11 3.76 -8.79 4.40
N THR A 12 3.60 -7.94 5.41
CA THR A 12 2.69 -8.17 6.53
C THR A 12 1.73 -7.00 6.70
N ILE A 13 0.46 -7.33 6.92
CA ILE A 13 -0.62 -6.37 7.11
C ILE A 13 -1.28 -6.70 8.44
N SER A 14 -1.38 -5.70 9.32
CA SER A 14 -2.13 -5.85 10.56
C SER A 14 -3.62 -5.68 10.28
N GLU A 15 -4.43 -6.69 10.61
CA GLU A 15 -5.89 -6.65 10.44
C GLU A 15 -6.52 -5.47 11.21
N ALA A 16 -6.09 -5.25 12.45
CA ALA A 16 -6.53 -4.12 13.27
C ALA A 16 -6.27 -2.76 12.60
N LYS A 17 -5.21 -2.65 11.80
CA LYS A 17 -4.88 -1.45 11.02
C LYS A 17 -5.75 -1.29 9.78
N VAL A 18 -6.22 -2.38 9.17
CA VAL A 18 -7.10 -2.30 8.00
C VAL A 18 -8.52 -1.94 8.42
N ALA A 19 -9.09 -2.71 9.36
CA ALA A 19 -10.45 -2.47 9.84
C ALA A 19 -10.56 -1.18 10.67
N GLY A 20 -9.61 -0.94 11.58
CA GLY A 20 -9.68 0.18 12.53
C GLY A 20 -9.19 1.53 12.00
N TYR A 21 -8.44 1.55 10.89
CA TYR A 21 -7.84 2.79 10.36
C TYR A 21 -8.08 3.01 8.86
N LEU A 22 -7.76 2.05 7.97
CA LEU A 22 -7.90 2.28 6.52
C LEU A 22 -9.35 2.36 6.04
N LEU A 23 -10.26 1.60 6.66
CA LEU A 23 -11.69 1.59 6.34
C LEU A 23 -12.52 2.38 7.35
N ASN A 24 -11.87 3.07 8.29
CA ASN A 24 -12.53 3.84 9.31
C ASN A 24 -12.75 5.29 8.85
N ALA A 25 -13.96 5.57 8.36
CA ALA A 25 -14.38 6.89 7.91
C ALA A 25 -14.51 7.92 9.05
N GLU A 26 -14.57 7.47 10.31
CA GLU A 26 -14.73 8.31 11.49
C GLU A 26 -13.38 8.79 12.08
N SER A 27 -12.26 8.34 11.51
CA SER A 27 -10.93 8.76 11.95
C SER A 27 -10.40 9.97 11.16
N ASP A 28 -9.86 10.98 11.84
CA ASP A 28 -9.37 12.22 11.22
C ASP A 28 -8.31 11.95 10.12
N ASP A 29 -7.43 10.97 10.34
CA ASP A 29 -6.38 10.61 9.38
C ASP A 29 -6.84 9.52 8.38
N GLY A 30 -7.79 8.65 8.76
CA GLY A 30 -8.26 7.56 7.90
C GLY A 30 -9.41 7.95 6.96
N ALA A 31 -10.17 9.01 7.25
CA ALA A 31 -11.37 9.38 6.50
C ALA A 31 -11.13 9.52 4.98
N ALA A 32 -10.06 10.21 4.58
CA ALA A 32 -9.71 10.36 3.16
C ALA A 32 -9.36 9.02 2.48
N LYS A 33 -8.74 8.10 3.23
CA LYS A 33 -8.34 6.76 2.74
C LYS A 33 -9.56 5.86 2.64
N ALA A 34 -10.44 5.89 3.65
CA ALA A 34 -11.71 5.18 3.67
C ALA A 34 -12.61 5.65 2.51
N ALA A 35 -12.77 6.96 2.32
CA ALA A 35 -13.56 7.52 1.22
C ALA A 35 -13.03 7.09 -0.16
N LEU A 36 -11.71 7.10 -0.35
CA LEU A 36 -11.09 6.57 -1.56
C LEU A 36 -11.43 5.10 -1.76
N LEU A 37 -11.16 4.25 -0.77
CA LEU A 37 -11.33 2.80 -0.86
C LEU A 37 -12.80 2.40 -1.05
N MET A 38 -13.71 2.99 -0.27
CA MET A 38 -15.15 2.76 -0.39
C MET A 38 -15.69 3.19 -1.75
N ARG A 39 -15.13 4.26 -2.34
CA ARG A 39 -15.48 4.67 -3.70
C ARG A 39 -15.17 3.58 -4.73
N PHE A 40 -14.25 2.67 -4.46
CA PHE A 40 -13.90 1.54 -5.33
C PHE A 40 -14.50 0.18 -4.88
N GLY A 41 -15.49 0.22 -3.98
CA GLY A 41 -16.27 -0.96 -3.59
C GLY A 41 -15.72 -1.75 -2.39
N PHE A 42 -14.63 -1.30 -1.78
CA PHE A 42 -14.17 -1.87 -0.50
C PHE A 42 -15.14 -1.51 0.63
N SER A 43 -15.37 -2.43 1.57
CA SER A 43 -16.29 -2.22 2.70
C SER A 43 -15.62 -2.54 4.04
N PRO A 44 -15.90 -1.77 5.11
CA PRO A 44 -15.55 -2.14 6.49
C PRO A 44 -16.10 -3.51 6.91
N ASP A 45 -17.22 -3.95 6.33
CA ASP A 45 -17.81 -5.27 6.60
C ASP A 45 -17.05 -6.42 5.93
N ARG A 46 -16.20 -6.10 4.94
CA ARG A 46 -15.38 -7.06 4.19
C ARG A 46 -13.90 -6.64 4.18
N PRO A 47 -13.26 -6.50 5.35
CA PRO A 47 -11.89 -5.96 5.44
C PRO A 47 -10.86 -6.90 4.79
N LEU A 48 -11.16 -8.20 4.73
CA LEU A 48 -10.31 -9.21 4.10
C LEU A 48 -10.11 -8.97 2.59
N GLU A 49 -11.11 -8.40 1.89
CA GLU A 49 -10.97 -8.06 0.46
C GLU A 49 -9.87 -7.02 0.24
N LEU A 50 -9.81 -6.03 1.12
CA LEU A 50 -8.75 -5.01 1.08
C LEU A 50 -7.40 -5.58 1.48
N MET A 51 -7.35 -6.43 2.52
CA MET A 51 -6.10 -7.08 2.93
C MET A 51 -5.50 -7.91 1.79
N ASP A 52 -6.33 -8.68 1.10
CA ASP A 52 -5.94 -9.51 -0.02
C ASP A 52 -5.45 -8.68 -1.22
N ALA A 53 -6.17 -7.60 -1.57
CA ALA A 53 -5.75 -6.67 -2.61
C ALA A 53 -4.40 -6.00 -2.28
N LEU A 54 -4.23 -5.53 -1.04
CA LEU A 54 -2.98 -4.93 -0.56
C LEU A 54 -1.84 -5.94 -0.51
N GLY A 55 -2.10 -7.20 -0.14
CA GLY A 55 -1.09 -8.25 -0.09
C GLY A 55 -0.53 -8.61 -1.47
N ARG A 56 -1.36 -8.46 -2.52
CA ARG A 56 -0.96 -8.72 -3.92
C ARG A 56 -0.38 -7.51 -4.64
N HIS A 57 -0.54 -6.31 -4.09
CA HIS A 57 -0.12 -5.08 -4.74
C HIS A 57 1.42 -4.92 -4.83
N PRO A 58 2.22 -5.24 -3.80
CA PRO A 58 3.67 -5.27 -3.90
C PRO A 58 4.16 -6.34 -4.86
N SER A 59 4.81 -5.92 -5.93
CA SER A 59 5.43 -6.81 -6.91
C SER A 59 6.69 -6.15 -7.47
N PRO A 60 7.59 -6.91 -8.13
CA PRO A 60 8.70 -6.33 -8.86
C PRO A 60 8.27 -5.29 -9.91
N ALA A 61 7.10 -5.49 -10.55
CA ALA A 61 6.58 -4.59 -11.58
C ALA A 61 6.02 -3.27 -11.00
N SER A 62 5.47 -3.31 -9.78
CA SER A 62 4.97 -2.12 -9.10
C SER A 62 6.04 -1.45 -8.24
N TRP A 63 7.26 -1.99 -8.13
CA TRP A 63 8.31 -1.37 -7.32
C TRP A 63 8.73 -0.01 -7.89
N ALA A 64 8.52 1.05 -7.12
CA ALA A 64 8.84 2.41 -7.54
C ALA A 64 10.13 2.94 -6.88
N ALA A 65 10.29 2.75 -5.57
CA ALA A 65 11.44 3.30 -4.85
C ALA A 65 11.65 2.60 -3.50
N ALA A 66 12.88 2.72 -2.97
CA ALA A 66 13.18 2.44 -1.58
C ALA A 66 14.17 3.47 -1.03
N PHE A 67 14.02 3.87 0.23
CA PHE A 67 14.90 4.84 0.87
C PHE A 67 14.92 4.67 2.40
N ALA A 68 16.06 5.00 3.00
CA ALA A 68 16.23 5.03 4.44
C ALA A 68 15.32 6.08 5.11
N ALA A 69 14.67 5.68 6.20
CA ALA A 69 13.92 6.52 7.12
C ALA A 69 14.43 6.28 8.56
N PRO A 70 14.08 7.12 9.56
CA PRO A 70 14.64 7.02 10.91
C PRO A 70 14.50 5.64 11.58
N HIS A 71 13.42 4.91 11.28
CA HIS A 71 13.10 3.63 11.92
C HIS A 71 13.19 2.41 11.00
N GLY A 72 13.61 2.59 9.74
CA GLY A 72 13.68 1.50 8.79
C GLY A 72 13.76 1.99 7.35
N ILE A 73 13.73 1.05 6.40
CA ILE A 73 13.72 1.34 4.97
C ILE A 73 12.28 1.38 4.50
N LYS A 74 11.86 2.53 3.95
CA LYS A 74 10.54 2.66 3.31
C LYS A 74 10.61 2.16 1.88
N HIS A 75 9.64 1.33 1.52
CA HIS A 75 9.46 0.75 0.20
C HIS A 75 8.15 1.26 -0.39
N TYR A 76 8.24 1.80 -1.59
CA TYR A 76 7.11 2.34 -2.34
C TYR A 76 6.81 1.45 -3.53
N PHE A 77 5.56 1.03 -3.61
CA PHE A 77 5.02 0.33 -4.77
C PHE A 77 3.91 1.18 -5.37
N GLU A 78 3.95 1.38 -6.68
CA GLU A 78 2.97 2.14 -7.45
C GLU A 78 2.37 1.29 -8.55
N GLY A 79 1.05 1.29 -8.65
CA GLY A 79 0.34 0.45 -9.60
C GLY A 79 -1.17 0.46 -9.38
N PRO A 80 -1.91 -0.28 -10.22
CA PRO A 80 -3.33 -0.54 -10.00
C PRO A 80 -3.52 -1.44 -8.78
N LEU A 81 -4.39 -1.04 -7.86
CA LEU A 81 -4.90 -1.89 -6.78
C LEU A 81 -6.18 -2.56 -7.23
N ARG A 82 -6.21 -3.90 -7.30
CA ARG A 82 -7.43 -4.62 -7.67
C ARG A 82 -8.58 -4.27 -6.73
N SER A 83 -9.67 -3.75 -7.27
CA SER A 83 -10.83 -3.34 -6.49
C SER A 83 -12.06 -4.20 -6.76
N PRO A 84 -12.99 -4.33 -5.78
CA PRO A 84 -14.22 -5.12 -5.96
C PRO A 84 -15.08 -4.68 -7.16
N ASP A 85 -15.03 -3.40 -7.52
CA ASP A 85 -15.75 -2.85 -8.66
C ASP A 85 -14.99 -2.91 -9.99
N GLY A 86 -13.76 -3.43 -10.00
CA GLY A 86 -12.91 -3.61 -11.18
C GLY A 86 -12.35 -2.33 -11.82
N ARG A 87 -12.58 -1.14 -11.25
CA ARG A 87 -12.01 0.12 -11.78
C ARG A 87 -10.54 0.31 -11.44
N ASP A 88 -10.04 -0.43 -10.45
CA ASP A 88 -8.65 -0.56 -10.03
C ASP A 88 -7.92 0.79 -9.88
N PRO A 89 -8.04 1.48 -8.72
CA PRO A 89 -7.37 2.75 -8.51
C PRO A 89 -5.84 2.63 -8.63
N TYR A 90 -5.23 3.62 -9.26
CA TYR A 90 -3.77 3.75 -9.27
C TYR A 90 -3.32 4.36 -7.93
N ILE A 91 -2.54 3.59 -7.16
CA ILE A 91 -2.14 3.96 -5.80
C ILE A 91 -0.65 3.78 -5.59
N ARG A 92 -0.15 4.44 -4.55
CA ARG A 92 1.12 4.11 -3.90
C ARG A 92 0.84 3.42 -2.58
N SER A 93 1.30 2.19 -2.42
CA SER A 93 1.36 1.50 -1.13
C SER A 93 2.75 1.69 -0.51
N VAL A 94 2.79 2.03 0.77
CA VAL A 94 4.01 2.27 1.53
C VAL A 94 4.21 1.15 2.53
N TRP A 95 5.42 0.60 2.56
CA TRP A 95 5.82 -0.48 3.44
C TRP A 95 7.13 -0.12 4.14
N GLN A 96 7.38 -0.68 5.32
CA GLN A 96 8.60 -0.43 6.07
C GLN A 96 9.24 -1.74 6.52
N VAL A 97 10.53 -1.90 6.23
CA VAL A 97 11.38 -2.92 6.85
C VAL A 97 12.13 -2.24 7.98
N ASP A 98 11.91 -2.67 9.21
CA ASP A 98 12.57 -2.06 10.37
C ASP A 98 14.05 -2.49 10.45
N TYR A 99 14.93 -1.61 10.95
CA TYR A 99 16.36 -1.93 11.06
C TYR A 99 16.68 -2.99 12.12
N ASP A 100 15.80 -3.17 13.11
CA ASP A 100 15.95 -4.13 14.20
C ASP A 100 15.42 -5.54 13.86
N ARG A 101 15.02 -5.78 12.60
CA ARG A 101 14.46 -7.04 12.11
C ARG A 101 15.37 -7.69 11.07
N ASP A 102 15.89 -8.86 11.40
CA ASP A 102 16.73 -9.65 10.48
C ASP A 102 15.95 -10.29 9.34
N ASP A 103 14.65 -10.54 9.52
CA ASP A 103 13.83 -11.27 8.53
C ASP A 103 13.55 -10.46 7.27
N ARG A 104 13.77 -9.13 7.26
CA ARG A 104 13.45 -8.19 6.18
C ARG A 104 11.97 -8.20 5.76
N SER A 105 11.08 -8.57 6.67
CA SER A 105 9.64 -8.48 6.46
C SER A 105 9.19 -7.02 6.45
N ALA A 106 8.44 -6.64 5.41
CA ALA A 106 7.92 -5.29 5.27
C ALA A 106 6.53 -5.19 5.88
N LYS A 107 6.33 -4.23 6.78
CA LYS A 107 5.04 -3.93 7.42
C LYS A 107 4.30 -2.87 6.62
N PHE A 108 3.02 -3.08 6.39
CA PHE A 108 2.19 -2.07 5.74
C PHE A 108 2.10 -0.79 6.56
N VAL A 109 2.47 0.34 5.94
CA VAL A 109 2.43 1.66 6.57
C VAL A 109 1.14 2.39 6.19
N THR A 110 0.91 2.62 4.90
CA THR A 110 -0.23 3.39 4.41
C THR A 110 -0.43 3.22 2.91
N ILE A 111 -1.56 3.70 2.39
CA ILE A 111 -1.81 3.91 0.97
C ILE A 111 -2.13 5.37 0.69
N ARG A 112 -1.89 5.80 -0.55
CA ARG A 112 -2.37 7.08 -1.06
C ARG A 112 -2.63 6.98 -2.57
N PRO A 113 -3.57 7.78 -3.11
CA PRO A 113 -3.74 7.85 -4.56
C PRO A 113 -2.51 8.49 -5.20
N VAL A 114 -2.15 8.03 -6.39
CA VAL A 114 -1.13 8.68 -7.24
C VAL A 114 -1.63 8.71 -8.68
N SER A 115 -1.15 9.66 -9.47
CA SER A 115 -1.51 9.72 -10.88
C SER A 115 -0.90 8.53 -11.61
N ARG A 116 -1.68 7.91 -12.52
CA ARG A 116 -1.11 6.95 -13.46
C ARG A 116 -0.01 7.67 -14.26
N PRO A 117 1.18 7.07 -14.43
CA PRO A 117 2.17 7.62 -15.34
C PRO A 117 1.53 7.80 -16.71
N VAL A 118 1.61 9.01 -17.27
CA VAL A 118 1.22 9.25 -18.65
C VAL A 118 2.26 8.55 -19.53
N GLU A 119 1.90 7.41 -20.12
CA GLU A 119 2.74 6.79 -21.13
C GLU A 119 2.69 7.66 -22.39
N GLY A 120 3.74 8.45 -22.61
CA GLY A 120 3.92 9.27 -23.82
C GLY A 120 3.58 10.76 -23.65
N ALA A 121 4.55 11.54 -23.18
CA ALA A 121 4.89 12.78 -23.88
C ALA A 121 6.22 12.49 -24.57
N GLY A 122 6.18 12.38 -25.90
CA GLY A 122 7.37 12.19 -26.74
C GLY A 122 8.29 13.39 -26.72
#